data_AF-A0A5D8ZGE9-F1
#
_entry.id   AF-A0A5D8ZGE9-F1
#
_cell.length_a   1.000
_cell.length_b   1.000
_cell.length_c   1.000
_cell.angle_alpha   90.00
_cell.angle_beta   90.00
_cell.angle_gamma   90.00
#
_symmetry.space_group_name_H-M   'P 1'
#
loop_
_entity.id
_entity.type
_entity.pdbx_description
1 polymer ?
#
loop_
_entity_poly.entity_id
_entity_poly.type
_entity_poly.pdbx_seq_one_letter_code
_entity_poly.pdbx_strand_id
1 'polypeptide(L)'
;MNPVDLELVKLKRQWQKVVSKNEKKPMLICIGEKHETDLFDGFIKSKLSEDEEGDDIFLLHYQEFNGMKSFGQTLLDEWTEFYEMLKKSEENIPQWNFKDPEKTFKTDAYKAFYPLLELKKNFPNIKDSRIYLYIAPLRISDTEELSLWVKEWCKICEMSENKDIKLVWAEHHTHRTLPQISSAYSFRVEVDIHQLMQNTAAHTNRKKNSPDTDFQQQILIASNHLSKERFKEAEHALKTAVKLAKEQKNKQGEISAYFMLTQSYTADKKKDRAEDTYRTIFEEVEPDSPLEVQMYMNYGSHLLGNSKKSKAEKIFEKAAETAQKIGEYAMVIECYRIIGTLNDTVLTKDKMIRYFEKCLDIAKLMDPSVRDQSSLRFVASMLILKYEGNHDKKTILDSEMKAYFGDDWRVSVERPKAG
;
A
#
# COMPACT_ATOMS: atom_id res chain seq x y z
N MET A 1 -24.02 -6.90 11.26
CA MET A 1 -23.21 -7.33 10.11
C MET A 1 -21.92 -6.53 10.21
N ASN A 2 -20.77 -7.21 10.29
CA ASN A 2 -19.49 -6.52 10.31
C ASN A 2 -19.37 -5.73 8.98
N PRO A 3 -18.83 -4.51 9.01
CA PRO A 3 -18.52 -3.72 7.82
C PRO A 3 -17.79 -4.46 6.71
N VAL A 4 -16.90 -5.39 7.05
CA VAL A 4 -16.28 -6.29 6.07
C VAL A 4 -17.33 -7.20 5.41
N ASP A 5 -18.21 -7.82 6.19
CA ASP A 5 -19.31 -8.64 5.66
C ASP A 5 -20.23 -7.83 4.74
N LEU A 6 -20.45 -6.55 5.03
CA LEU A 6 -21.25 -5.68 4.16
C LEU A 6 -20.59 -5.51 2.78
N GLU A 7 -19.28 -5.32 2.73
CA GLU A 7 -18.55 -5.26 1.45
C GLU A 7 -18.56 -6.62 0.74
N LEU A 8 -18.45 -7.74 1.46
CA LEU A 8 -18.60 -9.09 0.90
C LEU A 8 -20.00 -9.31 0.30
N VAL A 9 -21.06 -8.78 0.92
CA VAL A 9 -22.43 -8.83 0.37
C VAL A 9 -22.55 -8.00 -0.91
N LYS A 10 -21.92 -6.83 -0.97
CA LYS A 10 -21.88 -6.03 -2.21
C LYS A 10 -21.13 -6.77 -3.32
N LEU A 11 -19.99 -7.38 -3.00
CA LEU A 11 -19.23 -8.23 -3.92
C LEU A 11 -20.05 -9.42 -4.41
N LYS A 12 -20.79 -10.11 -3.53
CA LYS A 12 -21.70 -11.21 -3.91
C LYS A 12 -22.71 -10.74 -4.96
N ARG A 13 -23.35 -9.58 -4.75
CA ARG A 13 -24.32 -9.02 -5.72
C ARG A 13 -23.66 -8.63 -7.04
N GLN A 14 -22.47 -8.03 -6.98
CA GLN A 14 -21.71 -7.68 -8.18
C GLN A 14 -21.31 -8.92 -8.97
N TRP A 15 -20.77 -9.94 -8.29
CA TRP A 15 -20.38 -11.21 -8.87
C TRP A 15 -21.54 -11.88 -9.60
N GLN A 16 -22.71 -12.01 -8.96
CA GLN A 16 -23.91 -12.56 -9.59
C GLN A 16 -24.28 -11.84 -10.89
N LYS A 17 -24.22 -10.50 -10.88
CA LYS A 17 -24.50 -9.67 -12.06
C LYS A 17 -23.43 -9.82 -13.16
N VAL A 18 -22.16 -9.97 -12.79
CA VAL A 18 -21.06 -10.18 -13.73
C VAL A 18 -21.23 -11.53 -14.42
N VAL A 19 -21.42 -12.60 -13.64
CA VAL A 19 -21.60 -13.95 -14.15
C VAL A 19 -22.82 -14.04 -15.07
N SER A 20 -23.98 -13.53 -14.64
CA SER A 20 -25.23 -13.65 -15.42
C SER A 20 -25.19 -12.92 -16.76
N LYS A 21 -24.40 -11.85 -16.87
CA LYS A 21 -24.24 -11.09 -18.12
C LYS A 21 -23.15 -11.64 -19.04
N ASN A 22 -22.29 -12.53 -18.54
CA ASN A 22 -21.08 -12.98 -19.22
C ASN A 22 -20.98 -14.51 -19.24
N GLU A 23 -22.11 -15.20 -19.41
CA GLU A 23 -22.20 -16.67 -19.38
C GLU A 23 -21.31 -17.35 -20.43
N LYS A 24 -21.14 -16.75 -21.61
CA LYS A 24 -20.30 -17.31 -22.67
C LYS A 24 -18.81 -17.02 -22.53
N LYS A 25 -18.41 -16.18 -21.56
CA LYS A 25 -17.01 -15.78 -21.40
C LYS A 25 -16.24 -16.87 -20.65
N PRO A 26 -15.17 -17.44 -21.23
CA PRO A 26 -14.38 -18.49 -20.57
C PRO A 26 -13.57 -18.00 -19.37
N MET A 27 -13.35 -16.69 -19.27
CA MET A 27 -12.54 -16.10 -18.19
C MET A 27 -13.17 -14.81 -17.66
N LEU A 28 -13.15 -14.65 -16.34
CA LEU A 28 -13.53 -13.44 -15.62
C LEU A 28 -12.29 -12.86 -14.91
N ILE A 29 -12.06 -11.55 -15.09
CA ILE A 29 -10.92 -10.86 -14.51
C ILE A 29 -11.43 -9.75 -13.58
N CYS A 30 -11.25 -9.93 -12.28
CA CYS A 30 -11.44 -8.86 -11.31
C CYS A 30 -10.24 -7.91 -11.37
N ILE A 31 -10.50 -6.61 -11.58
CA ILE A 31 -9.47 -5.58 -11.48
C ILE A 31 -9.76 -4.66 -10.30
N GLY A 32 -8.73 -4.33 -9.53
CA GLY A 32 -8.82 -3.59 -8.26
C GLY A 32 -7.52 -2.86 -7.93
N GLU A 33 -7.54 -1.99 -6.94
CA GLU A 33 -6.38 -1.72 -6.09
C GLU A 33 -6.03 -2.98 -5.28
N LYS A 34 -4.82 -3.06 -4.71
CA LYS A 34 -4.38 -4.25 -3.98
C LYS A 34 -5.35 -4.68 -2.87
N HIS A 35 -5.80 -3.74 -2.05
CA HIS A 35 -6.75 -4.02 -0.97
C HIS A 35 -8.14 -4.45 -1.48
N GLU A 36 -8.52 -4.04 -2.70
CA GLU A 36 -9.78 -4.45 -3.34
C GLU A 36 -9.67 -5.86 -3.91
N THR A 37 -8.54 -6.19 -4.54
CA THR A 37 -8.27 -7.56 -5.00
C THR A 37 -8.11 -8.53 -3.84
N ASP A 38 -7.54 -8.10 -2.71
CA ASP A 38 -7.44 -8.90 -1.49
C ASP A 38 -8.84 -9.15 -0.89
N LEU A 39 -9.73 -8.15 -0.92
CA LEU A 39 -11.13 -8.33 -0.51
C LEU A 39 -11.88 -9.28 -1.46
N PHE A 40 -11.62 -9.19 -2.77
CA PHE A 40 -12.18 -10.12 -3.74
C PHE A 40 -11.68 -11.56 -3.53
N ASP A 41 -10.39 -11.74 -3.21
CA ASP A 41 -9.83 -13.05 -2.81
C ASP A 41 -10.53 -13.59 -1.56
N GLY A 42 -10.76 -12.75 -0.55
CA GLY A 42 -11.56 -13.09 0.63
C GLY A 42 -13.00 -13.49 0.31
N PHE A 43 -13.63 -12.81 -0.65
CA PHE A 43 -14.95 -13.18 -1.17
C PHE A 43 -14.97 -14.54 -1.85
N ILE A 44 -13.96 -14.86 -2.68
CA ILE A 44 -13.87 -16.18 -3.33
C ILE A 44 -13.62 -17.27 -2.28
N LYS A 45 -12.75 -17.02 -1.30
CA LYS A 45 -12.54 -17.93 -0.15
C LYS A 45 -13.81 -18.18 0.65
N SER A 46 -14.65 -17.16 0.82
CA SER A 46 -15.92 -17.33 1.55
C SER A 46 -16.87 -18.32 0.87
N LYS A 47 -16.69 -18.61 -0.43
CA LYS A 47 -17.48 -19.62 -1.17
C LYS A 47 -17.15 -21.05 -0.81
N LEU A 48 -16.07 -21.28 -0.06
CA LEU A 48 -15.73 -22.59 0.47
C LEU A 48 -16.38 -22.86 1.84
N SER A 49 -17.14 -21.91 2.38
CA SER A 49 -17.82 -22.06 3.68
C SER A 49 -19.03 -22.99 3.57
N GLU A 50 -19.25 -23.83 4.59
CA GLU A 50 -20.42 -24.73 4.67
C GLU A 50 -21.76 -23.97 4.66
N ASP A 51 -21.77 -22.73 5.16
CA ASP A 51 -22.94 -21.85 5.20
C ASP A 51 -23.25 -21.13 3.87
N GLU A 52 -22.44 -21.30 2.82
CA GLU A 52 -22.68 -20.59 1.55
C GLU A 52 -23.80 -21.24 0.74
N GLU A 53 -24.89 -20.49 0.54
CA GLU A 53 -25.98 -20.85 -0.35
C GLU A 53 -25.56 -20.72 -1.83
N GLY A 54 -25.36 -21.86 -2.50
CA GLY A 54 -25.16 -21.93 -3.95
C GLY A 54 -24.68 -23.31 -4.42
N ASP A 55 -25.09 -23.71 -5.62
CA ASP A 55 -24.69 -25.00 -6.20
C ASP A 55 -23.36 -24.91 -6.98
N ASP A 56 -22.84 -23.70 -7.21
CA ASP A 56 -21.62 -23.45 -7.97
C ASP A 56 -20.36 -23.84 -7.19
N ILE A 57 -19.38 -24.42 -7.88
CA ILE A 57 -18.12 -24.94 -7.32
C ILE A 57 -17.01 -23.92 -7.53
N PHE A 58 -16.24 -23.66 -6.47
CA PHE A 58 -15.07 -22.79 -6.51
C PHE A 58 -13.81 -23.61 -6.22
N LEU A 59 -12.85 -23.60 -7.13
CA LEU A 59 -11.54 -24.25 -6.97
C LEU A 59 -10.48 -23.14 -6.87
N LEU A 60 -9.83 -23.03 -5.71
CA LEU A 60 -8.87 -21.97 -5.42
C LEU A 60 -7.45 -22.54 -5.42
N HIS A 61 -6.58 -22.01 -6.27
CA HIS A 61 -5.20 -22.48 -6.36
C HIS A 61 -4.19 -21.35 -6.18
N TYR A 62 -3.35 -21.51 -5.15
CA TYR A 62 -2.25 -20.61 -4.80
C TYR A 62 -0.87 -21.18 -5.16
N GLN A 63 -0.82 -22.23 -5.99
CA GLN A 63 0.45 -22.87 -6.36
C GLN A 63 1.33 -21.96 -7.22
N GLU A 64 2.65 -22.19 -7.20
CA GLU A 64 3.58 -21.46 -8.08
C GLU A 64 3.34 -21.79 -9.56
N PHE A 65 3.42 -20.78 -10.43
CA PHE A 65 3.47 -20.99 -11.87
C PHE A 65 4.93 -21.18 -12.29
N ASN A 66 5.33 -22.44 -12.54
CA ASN A 66 6.70 -22.81 -12.91
C ASN A 66 6.92 -23.00 -14.42
N GLY A 67 5.86 -22.94 -15.22
CA GLY A 67 5.94 -22.92 -16.69
C GLY A 67 4.68 -23.46 -17.36
N MET A 68 4.49 -23.09 -18.63
CA MET A 68 3.28 -23.43 -19.40
C MET A 68 3.12 -24.92 -19.75
N LYS A 69 4.10 -25.76 -19.40
CA LYS A 69 4.11 -27.21 -19.69
C LYS A 69 3.92 -28.10 -18.46
N SER A 70 3.86 -27.51 -17.27
CA SER A 70 3.74 -28.24 -16.01
C SER A 70 2.57 -27.77 -15.14
N PHE A 71 2.11 -26.52 -15.27
CA PHE A 71 1.11 -25.95 -14.37
C PHE A 71 -0.24 -26.68 -14.42
N GLY A 72 -0.74 -27.03 -15.61
CA GLY A 72 -1.98 -27.79 -15.75
C GLY A 72 -1.89 -29.20 -15.16
N GLN A 73 -0.72 -29.84 -15.24
CA GLN A 73 -0.49 -31.11 -14.55
C GLN A 73 -0.50 -30.95 -13.03
N THR A 74 0.12 -29.91 -12.48
CA THR A 74 0.14 -29.68 -11.02
C THR A 74 -1.26 -29.50 -10.44
N LEU A 75 -2.15 -28.80 -11.16
CA LEU A 75 -3.57 -28.68 -10.77
C LEU A 75 -4.28 -30.05 -10.79
N LEU A 76 -4.03 -30.85 -11.83
CA LEU A 76 -4.63 -32.18 -11.96
C LEU A 76 -4.17 -33.13 -10.85
N ASP A 77 -2.89 -33.10 -10.51
CA ASP A 77 -2.33 -33.95 -9.46
C ASP A 77 -3.01 -33.66 -8.10
N GLU A 78 -3.20 -32.37 -7.77
CA GLU A 78 -3.92 -31.94 -6.57
C GLU A 78 -5.36 -32.49 -6.52
N TRP A 79 -6.12 -32.36 -7.61
CA TRP A 79 -7.49 -32.87 -7.66
C TRP A 79 -7.56 -34.39 -7.62
N THR A 80 -6.57 -35.07 -8.21
CA THR A 80 -6.48 -36.54 -8.21
C THR A 80 -6.24 -37.08 -6.81
N GLU A 81 -5.40 -36.42 -6.02
CA GLU A 81 -5.20 -36.77 -4.62
C GLU A 81 -6.50 -36.67 -3.83
N PHE A 82 -7.27 -35.59 -4.01
CA PHE A 82 -8.56 -35.42 -3.36
C PHE A 82 -9.58 -36.48 -3.80
N TYR A 83 -9.68 -36.76 -5.10
CA TYR A 83 -10.57 -37.80 -5.62
C TYR A 83 -10.24 -39.19 -5.08
N GLU A 84 -8.95 -39.56 -5.01
CA GLU A 84 -8.54 -40.86 -4.46
C GLU A 84 -8.75 -40.95 -2.94
N MET A 85 -8.73 -39.83 -2.21
CA MET A 85 -9.18 -39.79 -0.81
C MET A 85 -10.69 -40.05 -0.71
N LEU A 86 -11.50 -39.35 -1.51
CA LEU A 86 -12.95 -39.49 -1.53
C LEU A 86 -13.36 -40.93 -1.85
N LYS A 87 -12.71 -41.53 -2.87
CA LYS A 87 -12.91 -42.92 -3.30
C LYS A 87 -12.67 -43.96 -2.21
N LYS A 88 -11.86 -43.64 -1.20
CA LYS A 88 -11.63 -44.51 -0.03
C LYS A 88 -12.68 -44.32 1.06
N SER A 89 -13.33 -43.15 1.11
CA SER A 89 -14.26 -42.78 2.19
C SER A 89 -15.74 -42.96 1.85
N GLU A 90 -16.12 -42.90 0.57
CA GLU A 90 -17.53 -43.10 0.17
C GLU A 90 -17.70 -44.27 -0.80
N GLU A 91 -18.86 -44.93 -0.72
CA GLU A 91 -19.25 -46.00 -1.62
C GLU A 91 -19.92 -45.44 -2.89
N ASN A 92 -19.72 -46.10 -4.02
CA ASN A 92 -20.38 -45.79 -5.31
C ASN A 92 -20.04 -44.43 -5.95
N ILE A 93 -18.84 -43.90 -5.70
CA ILE A 93 -18.37 -42.69 -6.38
C ILE A 93 -18.22 -42.92 -7.90
N PRO A 94 -18.73 -42.02 -8.76
CA PRO A 94 -18.55 -42.11 -10.21
C PRO A 94 -17.08 -42.17 -10.61
N GLN A 95 -16.76 -43.00 -11.61
CA GLN A 95 -15.39 -43.06 -12.12
C GLN A 95 -15.00 -41.76 -12.83
N TRP A 96 -13.85 -41.20 -12.42
CA TRP A 96 -13.26 -40.03 -13.05
C TRP A 96 -12.15 -40.42 -14.01
N ASN A 97 -12.55 -40.91 -15.19
CA ASN A 97 -11.62 -41.34 -16.24
C ASN A 97 -11.68 -40.35 -17.41
N PHE A 98 -10.56 -39.73 -17.74
CA PHE A 98 -10.40 -38.86 -18.91
C PHE A 98 -9.27 -39.40 -19.79
N LYS A 99 -9.35 -39.11 -21.09
CA LYS A 99 -8.30 -39.45 -22.05
C LYS A 99 -7.64 -38.18 -22.54
N ASP A 100 -6.33 -38.25 -22.73
CA ASP A 100 -5.63 -37.17 -23.40
C ASP A 100 -6.22 -36.95 -24.79
N PRO A 101 -6.50 -35.69 -25.16
CA PRO A 101 -7.01 -35.37 -26.49
C PRO A 101 -5.97 -35.75 -27.55
N GLU A 102 -6.41 -36.30 -28.68
CA GLU A 102 -5.52 -36.61 -29.82
C GLU A 102 -4.88 -35.34 -30.43
N LYS A 103 -5.43 -34.17 -30.11
CA LYS A 103 -4.97 -32.87 -30.58
C LYS A 103 -3.75 -32.39 -29.80
N THR A 104 -2.75 -31.87 -30.53
CA THR A 104 -1.60 -31.19 -29.93
C THR A 104 -1.94 -29.77 -29.45
N PHE A 105 -1.55 -29.44 -28.23
CA PHE A 105 -1.69 -28.12 -27.60
C PHE A 105 -0.31 -27.49 -27.32
N LYS A 106 -0.24 -26.15 -27.33
CA LYS A 106 0.99 -25.39 -27.09
C LYS A 106 1.40 -25.43 -25.62
N THR A 107 0.46 -25.54 -24.71
CA THR A 107 0.60 -25.55 -23.25
C THR A 107 -0.05 -26.81 -22.70
N ASP A 108 0.05 -27.02 -21.40
CA ASP A 108 -0.61 -28.12 -20.71
C ASP A 108 -1.97 -27.73 -20.10
N ALA A 109 -2.54 -26.57 -20.46
CA ALA A 109 -3.84 -26.12 -19.94
C ALA A 109 -4.97 -27.14 -20.12
N TYR A 110 -4.93 -27.93 -21.19
CA TYR A 110 -5.88 -29.01 -21.47
C TYR A 110 -5.89 -30.09 -20.38
N LYS A 111 -4.76 -30.31 -19.70
CA LYS A 111 -4.63 -31.29 -18.61
C LYS A 111 -5.43 -30.91 -17.38
N ALA A 112 -5.69 -29.63 -17.17
CA ALA A 112 -6.59 -29.18 -16.13
C ALA A 112 -8.04 -29.06 -16.65
N PHE A 113 -8.25 -28.63 -17.90
CA PHE A 113 -9.59 -28.38 -18.42
C PHE A 113 -10.42 -29.66 -18.63
N TYR A 114 -9.92 -30.65 -19.37
CA TYR A 114 -10.71 -31.83 -19.73
C TYR A 114 -11.10 -32.70 -18.53
N PRO A 115 -10.25 -32.87 -17.50
CA PRO A 115 -10.68 -33.56 -16.29
C PRO A 115 -11.85 -32.88 -15.59
N LEU A 116 -11.88 -31.55 -15.49
CA LEU A 116 -13.04 -30.82 -14.94
C LEU A 116 -14.30 -31.02 -15.79
N LEU A 117 -14.15 -31.06 -17.12
CA LEU A 117 -15.27 -31.33 -18.04
C LEU A 117 -15.86 -32.72 -17.82
N GLU A 118 -15.01 -33.73 -17.66
CA GLU A 118 -15.44 -35.10 -17.40
C GLU A 118 -16.01 -35.28 -15.98
N LEU A 119 -15.46 -34.56 -14.98
CA LEU A 119 -15.99 -34.52 -13.62
C LEU A 119 -17.46 -34.09 -13.65
N LYS A 120 -17.76 -32.96 -14.29
CA LYS A 120 -19.13 -32.43 -14.39
C LYS A 120 -20.09 -33.36 -15.14
N LYS A 121 -19.59 -34.11 -16.12
CA LYS A 121 -20.37 -35.09 -16.88
C LYS A 121 -20.72 -36.32 -16.05
N ASN A 122 -19.80 -36.80 -15.21
CA ASN A 122 -19.95 -38.08 -14.51
C ASN A 122 -20.55 -37.93 -13.11
N PHE A 123 -20.53 -36.74 -12.52
CA PHE A 123 -21.07 -36.49 -11.18
C PHE A 123 -22.44 -35.78 -11.26
N PRO A 124 -23.56 -36.49 -11.03
CA PRO A 124 -24.92 -35.93 -11.22
C PRO A 124 -25.20 -34.71 -10.35
N ASN A 125 -24.67 -34.68 -9.13
CA ASN A 125 -24.93 -33.63 -8.15
C ASN A 125 -24.37 -32.25 -8.56
N ILE A 126 -23.41 -32.23 -9.48
CA ILE A 126 -22.75 -31.00 -9.94
C ILE A 126 -23.02 -30.71 -11.42
N LYS A 127 -23.93 -31.49 -12.03
CA LYS A 127 -24.20 -31.43 -13.47
C LYS A 127 -24.68 -30.05 -13.91
N ASP A 128 -25.47 -29.37 -13.08
CA ASP A 128 -26.02 -28.04 -13.38
C ASP A 128 -25.19 -26.89 -12.77
N SER A 129 -24.17 -27.22 -11.97
CA SER A 129 -23.26 -26.28 -11.30
C SER A 129 -22.23 -25.67 -12.24
N ARG A 130 -21.87 -24.41 -12.04
CA ARG A 130 -20.68 -23.82 -12.68
C ARG A 130 -19.43 -24.15 -11.87
N ILE A 131 -18.29 -24.27 -12.54
CA ILE A 131 -16.99 -24.45 -11.90
C ILE A 131 -16.15 -23.20 -12.15
N TYR A 132 -15.80 -22.49 -11.09
CA TYR A 132 -14.92 -21.33 -11.11
C TYR A 132 -13.53 -21.73 -10.64
N LEU A 133 -12.61 -21.84 -11.58
CA LEU A 133 -11.20 -22.08 -11.31
C LEU A 133 -10.51 -20.75 -11.04
N TYR A 134 -10.30 -20.40 -9.77
CA TYR A 134 -9.56 -19.22 -9.36
C TYR A 134 -8.08 -19.56 -9.20
N ILE A 135 -7.24 -19.00 -10.08
CA ILE A 135 -5.79 -19.15 -9.99
C ILE A 135 -5.19 -17.85 -9.45
N ALA A 136 -4.37 -17.96 -8.41
CA ALA A 136 -3.65 -16.86 -7.79
C ALA A 136 -2.22 -17.29 -7.43
N PRO A 137 -1.33 -17.48 -8.43
CA PRO A 137 0.02 -17.98 -8.19
C PRO A 137 0.83 -17.08 -7.25
N LEU A 138 1.43 -17.68 -6.23
CA LEU A 138 2.30 -16.96 -5.28
C LEU A 138 3.58 -16.44 -5.94
N ARG A 139 4.02 -17.13 -7.01
CA ARG A 139 5.16 -16.77 -7.83
C ARG A 139 4.88 -17.15 -9.28
N ILE A 140 5.32 -16.30 -10.20
CA ILE A 140 5.24 -16.54 -11.65
C ILE A 140 6.67 -16.55 -12.18
N SER A 141 7.12 -17.70 -12.72
CA SER A 141 8.46 -17.83 -13.31
C SER A 141 8.60 -17.03 -14.61
N ASP A 142 7.56 -17.05 -15.44
CA ASP A 142 7.50 -16.37 -16.73
C ASP A 142 6.07 -15.90 -17.04
N THR A 143 5.90 -14.59 -17.21
CA THR A 143 4.60 -13.97 -17.48
C THR A 143 4.09 -14.20 -18.90
N GLU A 144 4.99 -14.36 -19.89
CA GLU A 144 4.61 -14.64 -21.27
C GLU A 144 4.07 -16.07 -21.39
N GLU A 145 4.72 -17.02 -20.74
CA GLU A 145 4.24 -18.41 -20.64
C GLU A 145 2.88 -18.50 -19.96
N LEU A 146 2.68 -17.78 -18.85
CA LEU A 146 1.37 -17.71 -18.19
C LEU A 146 0.29 -17.15 -19.13
N SER A 147 0.60 -16.07 -19.86
CA SER A 147 -0.31 -15.49 -20.85
C SER A 147 -0.67 -16.50 -21.96
N LEU A 148 0.29 -17.30 -22.43
CA LEU A 148 0.05 -18.35 -23.41
C LEU A 148 -0.87 -19.45 -22.85
N TRP A 149 -0.63 -19.87 -21.61
CA TRP A 149 -1.42 -20.88 -20.92
C TRP A 149 -2.88 -20.44 -20.76
N VAL A 150 -3.11 -19.22 -20.28
CA VAL A 150 -4.45 -18.66 -20.09
C VAL A 150 -5.18 -18.47 -21.43
N LYS A 151 -4.49 -18.00 -22.47
CA LYS A 151 -5.08 -17.86 -23.82
C LYS A 151 -5.48 -19.20 -24.40
N GLU A 152 -4.67 -20.24 -24.22
CA GLU A 152 -5.00 -21.57 -24.71
C GLU A 152 -6.14 -22.21 -23.90
N TRP A 153 -6.18 -22.03 -22.59
CA TRP A 153 -7.34 -22.39 -21.75
C TRP A 153 -8.64 -21.80 -22.30
N CYS A 154 -8.66 -20.49 -22.57
CA CYS A 154 -9.84 -19.82 -23.10
C CYS A 154 -10.26 -20.38 -24.46
N LYS A 155 -9.28 -20.67 -25.34
CA LYS A 155 -9.53 -21.28 -26.65
C LYS A 155 -10.11 -22.69 -26.53
N ILE A 156 -9.62 -23.51 -25.59
CA ILE A 156 -10.15 -24.85 -25.32
C ILE A 156 -11.61 -24.76 -24.84
N CYS A 157 -11.92 -23.82 -23.94
CA CYS A 157 -13.28 -23.58 -23.48
C CYS A 157 -14.23 -23.27 -24.64
N GLU A 158 -13.84 -22.35 -25.53
CA GLU A 158 -14.63 -21.94 -26.70
C GLU A 158 -14.82 -23.11 -27.68
N MET A 159 -13.76 -23.87 -27.96
CA MET A 159 -13.83 -25.05 -28.84
C MET A 159 -14.73 -26.16 -28.28
N SER A 160 -14.82 -26.29 -26.96
CA SER A 160 -15.63 -27.30 -26.30
C SER A 160 -17.08 -26.86 -26.10
N GLU A 161 -17.44 -25.66 -26.59
CA GLU A 161 -18.74 -25.00 -26.37
C GLU A 161 -19.15 -24.90 -24.88
N ASN A 162 -18.16 -24.96 -23.99
CA ASN A 162 -18.37 -24.96 -22.55
C ASN A 162 -18.75 -23.56 -22.06
N LYS A 163 -19.77 -23.49 -21.20
CA LYS A 163 -20.25 -22.25 -20.56
C LYS A 163 -20.08 -22.27 -19.04
N ASP A 164 -19.78 -23.44 -18.48
CA ASP A 164 -19.93 -23.69 -17.04
C ASP A 164 -18.58 -23.69 -16.32
N ILE A 165 -17.51 -24.13 -16.98
CA ILE A 165 -16.14 -24.06 -16.42
C ILE A 165 -15.51 -22.73 -16.84
N LYS A 166 -15.12 -21.91 -15.86
CA LYS A 166 -14.56 -20.57 -16.08
C LYS A 166 -13.28 -20.37 -15.30
N LEU A 167 -12.31 -19.71 -15.92
CA LEU A 167 -11.13 -19.22 -15.22
C LEU A 167 -11.43 -17.88 -14.54
N VAL A 168 -10.94 -17.70 -13.32
CA VAL A 168 -11.07 -16.47 -12.55
C VAL A 168 -9.68 -15.97 -12.17
N TRP A 169 -9.46 -14.67 -12.37
CA TRP A 169 -8.19 -13.98 -12.08
C TRP A 169 -8.48 -12.66 -11.37
N ALA A 170 -7.56 -12.24 -10.49
CA ALA A 170 -7.59 -10.91 -9.88
C ALA A 170 -6.25 -10.21 -10.08
N GLU A 171 -6.27 -8.95 -10.49
CA GLU A 171 -5.04 -8.15 -10.70
C GLU A 171 -5.25 -6.65 -10.52
N HIS A 172 -4.14 -5.91 -10.46
CA HIS A 172 -4.19 -4.45 -10.34
C HIS A 172 -4.73 -3.79 -11.61
N HIS A 173 -5.55 -2.74 -11.49
CA HIS A 173 -6.15 -2.09 -12.68
C HIS A 173 -5.18 -1.42 -13.65
N THR A 174 -4.14 -0.74 -13.14
CA THR A 174 -3.08 -0.16 -13.97
C THR A 174 -1.93 -1.12 -14.28
N HIS A 175 -1.39 -1.80 -13.26
CA HIS A 175 -0.26 -2.73 -13.38
C HIS A 175 -0.75 -4.15 -13.66
N ARG A 176 -1.08 -4.42 -14.93
CA ARG A 176 -1.64 -5.70 -15.38
C ARG A 176 -0.52 -6.74 -15.60
N THR A 177 -0.70 -7.94 -15.08
CA THR A 177 0.19 -9.09 -15.33
C THR A 177 -0.16 -9.75 -16.67
N LEU A 178 -1.46 -9.89 -16.94
CA LEU A 178 -1.93 -10.49 -18.18
C LEU A 178 -2.17 -9.39 -19.23
N PRO A 179 -1.70 -9.58 -20.49
CA PRO A 179 -2.10 -8.70 -21.58
C PRO A 179 -3.60 -8.86 -21.87
N GLN A 180 -4.17 -7.96 -22.66
CA GLN A 180 -5.58 -8.04 -23.03
C GLN A 180 -5.93 -9.39 -23.68
N ILE A 181 -6.90 -10.10 -23.11
CA ILE A 181 -7.44 -11.37 -23.61
C ILE A 181 -8.86 -11.11 -24.12
N SER A 182 -9.08 -11.19 -25.43
CA SER A 182 -10.36 -10.83 -26.08
C SER A 182 -11.55 -11.68 -25.63
N SER A 183 -11.29 -12.94 -25.28
CA SER A 183 -12.29 -13.88 -24.78
C SER A 183 -12.59 -13.71 -23.29
N ALA A 184 -11.76 -12.99 -22.54
CA ALA A 184 -12.02 -12.69 -21.13
C ALA A 184 -12.97 -11.49 -20.96
N TYR A 185 -13.60 -11.39 -19.78
CA TYR A 185 -14.34 -10.21 -19.36
C TYR A 185 -13.72 -9.63 -18.08
N SER A 186 -13.31 -8.36 -18.14
CA SER A 186 -12.80 -7.65 -16.96
C SER A 186 -13.89 -6.81 -16.29
N PHE A 187 -13.92 -6.81 -14.96
CA PHE A 187 -14.81 -5.97 -14.17
C PHE A 187 -14.04 -5.34 -12.99
N ARG A 188 -14.40 -4.11 -12.66
CA ARG A 188 -13.76 -3.32 -11.60
C ARG A 188 -14.46 -3.55 -10.27
N VAL A 189 -13.71 -3.90 -9.23
CA VAL A 189 -14.15 -3.83 -7.84
C VAL A 189 -13.66 -2.50 -7.28
N GLU A 190 -14.53 -1.78 -6.58
CA GLU A 190 -14.18 -0.54 -5.89
C GLU A 190 -14.70 -0.58 -4.46
N VAL A 191 -13.82 -0.28 -3.50
CA VAL A 191 -14.17 -0.22 -2.08
C VAL A 191 -13.87 1.19 -1.57
N ASP A 192 -14.90 1.89 -1.07
CA ASP A 192 -14.65 3.14 -0.35
C ASP A 192 -14.04 2.78 1.02
N ILE A 193 -12.70 2.74 1.07
CA ILE A 193 -11.93 2.43 2.29
C ILE A 193 -12.33 3.35 3.43
N HIS A 194 -12.64 4.62 3.13
CA HIS A 194 -13.02 5.58 4.16
C HIS A 194 -14.37 5.19 4.77
N GLN A 195 -15.35 4.82 3.94
CA GLN A 195 -16.63 4.33 4.42
C GLN A 195 -16.48 3.00 5.17
N LEU A 196 -15.64 2.09 4.69
CA LEU A 196 -15.33 0.83 5.36
C LEU A 196 -14.71 1.09 6.74
N MET A 197 -13.74 1.99 6.84
CA MET A 197 -13.11 2.39 8.11
C MET A 197 -14.11 3.04 9.07
N GLN A 198 -14.97 3.93 8.57
CA GLN A 198 -16.02 4.56 9.38
C GLN A 198 -17.00 3.53 9.92
N ASN A 199 -17.45 2.63 9.06
CA ASN A 199 -18.34 1.54 9.44
C ASN A 199 -17.64 0.62 10.45
N THR A 200 -16.36 0.30 10.25
CA THR A 200 -15.54 -0.54 11.14
C THR A 200 -15.42 0.08 12.51
N ALA A 201 -15.06 1.37 12.59
CA ALA A 201 -15.04 2.12 13.83
C ALA A 201 -16.42 2.11 14.51
N ALA A 202 -17.49 2.40 13.78
CA ALA A 202 -18.85 2.37 14.32
C ALA A 202 -19.27 0.97 14.83
N HIS A 203 -18.82 -0.10 14.18
CA HIS A 203 -19.15 -1.49 14.53
C HIS A 203 -18.35 -2.02 15.72
N THR A 204 -17.07 -1.64 15.85
CA THR A 204 -16.23 -1.99 17.02
C THR A 204 -16.58 -1.15 18.26
N ASN A 205 -17.25 -0.01 18.09
CA ASN A 205 -17.72 0.92 19.13
C ASN A 205 -18.96 0.46 19.93
N ARG A 206 -19.09 -0.82 20.32
CA ARG A 206 -20.20 -1.26 21.20
C ARG A 206 -20.16 -0.65 22.63
N LYS A 207 -19.08 0.01 23.03
CA LYS A 207 -19.06 0.93 24.17
C LYS A 207 -19.22 2.38 23.65
N LYS A 208 -20.47 2.81 23.48
CA LYS A 208 -20.77 4.24 23.28
C LYS A 208 -20.17 5.07 24.43
N ASN A 209 -19.59 6.22 24.11
CA ASN A 209 -19.16 7.28 25.03
C ASN A 209 -17.84 7.06 25.77
N SER A 210 -16.76 6.64 25.10
CA SER A 210 -15.43 6.98 25.62
C SER A 210 -14.88 8.20 24.87
N PRO A 211 -14.51 9.29 25.57
CA PRO A 211 -14.00 10.51 24.93
C PRO A 211 -12.85 10.27 23.93
N ASP A 212 -11.96 9.30 24.21
CA ASP A 212 -10.86 8.93 23.30
C ASP A 212 -11.37 8.38 21.94
N THR A 213 -12.46 7.62 21.96
CA THR A 213 -13.04 7.05 20.72
C THR A 213 -13.76 8.10 19.89
N ASP A 214 -14.38 9.08 20.53
CA ASP A 214 -15.04 10.20 19.85
C ASP A 214 -14.00 11.10 19.15
N PHE A 215 -12.84 11.31 19.77
CA PHE A 215 -11.71 12.03 19.15
C PHE A 215 -11.26 11.35 17.86
N GLN A 216 -10.94 10.04 17.92
CA GLN A 216 -10.48 9.27 16.77
C GLN A 216 -11.52 9.26 15.63
N GLN A 217 -12.80 9.16 15.98
CA GLN A 217 -13.88 9.25 15.01
C GLN A 217 -13.90 10.59 14.28
N GLN A 218 -13.74 11.71 15.01
CA GLN A 218 -13.69 13.04 14.39
C GLN A 218 -12.47 13.20 13.47
N ILE A 219 -11.31 12.67 13.85
CA ILE A 219 -10.11 12.65 12.99
C ILE A 219 -10.37 11.89 11.68
N LEU A 220 -11.03 10.73 11.74
CA LEU A 220 -11.37 9.94 10.55
C LEU A 220 -12.41 10.65 9.66
N ILE A 221 -13.45 11.22 10.25
CA ILE A 221 -14.47 12.01 9.53
C ILE A 221 -13.79 13.16 8.79
N ALA A 222 -12.91 13.89 9.48
CA ALA A 222 -12.15 14.99 8.90
C ALA A 222 -11.28 14.53 7.72
N SER A 223 -10.50 13.46 7.90
CA SER A 223 -9.64 12.91 6.85
C SER A 223 -10.44 12.54 5.58
N ASN A 224 -11.60 11.90 5.74
CA ASN A 224 -12.49 11.58 4.62
C ASN A 224 -13.08 12.82 3.93
N HIS A 225 -13.40 13.87 4.68
CA HIS A 225 -13.84 15.13 4.08
C HIS A 225 -12.69 15.82 3.33
N LEU A 226 -11.47 15.80 3.87
CA LEU A 226 -10.29 16.35 3.20
C LEU A 226 -9.96 15.63 1.89
N SER A 227 -10.02 14.30 1.86
CA SER A 227 -9.77 13.52 0.64
C SER A 227 -10.79 13.79 -0.47
N LYS A 228 -11.97 14.32 -0.10
CA LYS A 228 -13.06 14.71 -1.01
C LYS A 228 -13.11 16.24 -1.24
N GLU A 229 -12.08 16.98 -0.84
CA GLU A 229 -12.00 18.46 -0.91
C GLU A 229 -13.16 19.20 -0.21
N ARG A 230 -13.82 18.56 0.76
CA ARG A 230 -14.93 19.13 1.55
C ARG A 230 -14.40 19.85 2.79
N PHE A 231 -13.74 20.97 2.56
CA PHE A 231 -12.98 21.67 3.61
C PHE A 231 -13.81 22.19 4.78
N LYS A 232 -15.08 22.57 4.58
CA LYS A 232 -15.94 23.08 5.66
C LYS A 232 -16.32 21.99 6.64
N GLU A 233 -16.68 20.82 6.13
CA GLU A 233 -17.04 19.65 6.92
C GLU A 233 -15.81 19.08 7.64
N ALA A 234 -14.65 19.06 6.97
CA ALA A 234 -13.38 18.74 7.61
C ALA A 234 -13.04 19.70 8.76
N GLU A 235 -13.17 21.02 8.54
CA GLU A 235 -12.95 22.04 9.57
C GLU A 235 -13.88 21.82 10.78
N HIS A 236 -15.16 21.50 10.55
CA HIS A 236 -16.12 21.25 11.62
C HIS A 236 -15.75 20.01 12.45
N ALA A 237 -15.41 18.90 11.80
CA ALA A 237 -15.00 17.67 12.47
C ALA A 237 -13.71 17.89 13.29
N LEU A 238 -12.71 18.57 12.72
CA LEU A 238 -11.45 18.83 13.41
C LEU A 238 -11.62 19.79 14.61
N LYS A 239 -12.47 20.82 14.50
CA LYS A 239 -12.78 21.67 15.67
C LYS A 239 -13.45 20.89 16.79
N THR A 240 -14.27 19.90 16.44
CA THR A 240 -14.86 18.97 17.41
C THR A 240 -13.80 18.09 18.03
N ALA A 241 -12.85 17.56 17.24
CA ALA A 241 -11.71 16.79 17.75
C ALA A 241 -10.85 17.61 18.73
N VAL A 242 -10.54 18.87 18.41
CA VAL A 242 -9.82 19.79 19.32
C VAL A 242 -10.57 19.93 20.64
N LYS A 243 -11.88 20.18 20.61
CA LYS A 243 -12.70 20.33 21.82
C LYS A 243 -12.64 19.07 22.69
N LEU A 244 -12.81 17.89 22.08
CA LEU A 244 -12.75 16.62 22.78
C LEU A 244 -11.38 16.37 23.43
N ALA A 245 -10.29 16.64 22.70
CA ALA A 245 -8.94 16.50 23.23
C ALA A 245 -8.68 17.44 24.43
N LYS A 246 -9.20 18.67 24.38
CA LYS A 246 -9.15 19.62 25.50
C LYS A 246 -9.91 19.11 26.73
N GLU A 247 -11.13 18.61 26.55
CA GLU A 247 -11.94 18.03 27.63
C GLU A 247 -11.25 16.83 28.29
N GLN A 248 -10.48 16.07 27.53
CA GLN A 248 -9.70 14.92 27.98
C GLN A 248 -8.35 15.31 28.60
N LYS A 249 -7.95 16.57 28.52
CA LYS A 249 -6.58 17.03 28.83
C LYS A 249 -5.52 16.24 28.04
N ASN A 250 -5.88 15.77 26.84
CA ASN A 250 -4.99 15.07 25.94
C ASN A 250 -4.25 16.09 25.05
N LYS A 251 -3.11 16.57 25.54
CA LYS A 251 -2.34 17.62 24.87
C LYS A 251 -1.82 17.18 23.50
N GLN A 252 -1.35 15.94 23.39
CA GLN A 252 -0.86 15.40 22.12
C GLN A 252 -1.99 15.30 21.07
N GLY A 253 -3.18 14.86 21.48
CA GLY A 253 -4.36 14.82 20.62
C GLY A 253 -4.81 16.21 20.18
N GLU A 254 -4.74 17.20 21.07
CA GLU A 254 -5.07 18.59 20.78
C GLU A 254 -4.12 19.17 19.70
N ILE A 255 -2.80 19.03 19.89
CA ILE A 255 -1.80 19.48 18.91
C ILE A 255 -1.98 18.76 17.58
N SER A 256 -2.27 17.46 17.58
CA SER A 256 -2.52 16.67 16.37
C SER A 256 -3.74 17.19 15.59
N ALA A 257 -4.84 17.49 16.29
CA ALA A 257 -6.05 18.02 15.65
C ALA A 257 -5.84 19.45 15.13
N TYR A 258 -5.12 20.32 15.86
CA TYR A 258 -4.73 21.63 15.34
C TYR A 258 -3.81 21.55 14.14
N PHE A 259 -2.87 20.60 14.12
CA PHE A 259 -1.98 20.39 12.98
C PHE A 259 -2.77 19.95 11.74
N MET A 260 -3.75 19.05 11.89
CA MET A 260 -4.66 18.71 10.79
C MET A 260 -5.52 19.89 10.34
N LEU A 261 -5.94 20.79 11.25
CA LEU A 261 -6.62 22.05 10.86
C LEU A 261 -5.70 22.93 10.02
N THR A 262 -4.43 23.05 10.39
CA THR A 262 -3.43 23.78 9.60
C THR A 262 -3.34 23.21 8.18
N GLN A 263 -3.27 21.89 8.04
CA GLN A 263 -3.23 21.23 6.73
C GLN A 263 -4.51 21.48 5.93
N SER A 264 -5.68 21.37 6.57
CA SER A 264 -6.98 21.70 5.98
C SER A 264 -7.03 23.13 5.45
N TYR A 265 -6.59 24.11 6.25
CA TYR A 265 -6.57 25.51 5.83
C TYR A 265 -5.54 25.79 4.74
N THR A 266 -4.40 25.09 4.76
CA THR A 266 -3.39 25.19 3.70
C THR A 266 -3.96 24.68 2.37
N ALA A 267 -4.63 23.53 2.38
CA ALA A 267 -5.29 22.97 1.19
C ALA A 267 -6.42 23.89 0.66
N ASP A 268 -7.20 24.47 1.56
CA ASP A 268 -8.26 25.46 1.26
C ASP A 268 -7.71 26.88 0.98
N LYS A 269 -6.38 27.04 0.85
CA LYS A 269 -5.70 28.33 0.58
C LYS A 269 -5.98 29.45 1.59
N LYS A 270 -6.44 29.12 2.81
CA LYS A 270 -6.69 30.04 3.93
C LYS A 270 -5.43 30.26 4.76
N LYS A 271 -4.46 30.98 4.19
CA LYS A 271 -3.12 31.17 4.78
C LYS A 271 -3.13 31.75 6.20
N ASP A 272 -3.94 32.78 6.43
CA ASP A 272 -3.98 33.45 7.75
C ASP A 272 -4.49 32.50 8.84
N ARG A 273 -5.49 31.68 8.52
CA ARG A 273 -5.99 30.68 9.48
C ARG A 273 -5.00 29.56 9.76
N ALA A 274 -4.22 29.14 8.76
CA ALA A 274 -3.15 28.18 8.96
C ALA A 274 -2.02 28.75 9.84
N GLU A 275 -1.74 30.04 9.73
CA GLU A 275 -0.79 30.74 10.60
C GLU A 275 -1.30 30.83 12.04
N ASP A 276 -2.59 31.15 12.22
CA ASP A 276 -3.24 31.20 13.54
C ASP A 276 -3.24 29.84 14.25
N THR A 277 -3.44 28.74 13.50
CA THR A 277 -3.36 27.39 14.08
C THR A 277 -1.93 27.03 14.49
N TYR A 278 -0.91 27.42 13.74
CA TYR A 278 0.49 27.26 14.20
C TYR A 278 0.78 28.07 15.47
N ARG A 279 0.29 29.29 15.58
CA ARG A 279 0.42 30.08 16.81
C ARG A 279 -0.19 29.35 18.01
N THR A 280 -1.40 28.83 17.83
CA THR A 280 -2.09 28.04 18.86
C THR A 280 -1.29 26.78 19.22
N ILE A 281 -0.74 26.07 18.23
CA ILE A 281 0.13 24.90 18.46
C ILE A 281 1.32 25.28 19.35
N PHE A 282 2.02 26.38 19.06
CA PHE A 282 3.19 26.79 19.83
C PHE A 282 2.86 27.37 21.22
N GLU A 283 1.64 27.87 21.43
CA GLU A 283 1.15 28.26 22.76
C GLU A 283 0.84 27.06 23.65
N GLU A 284 0.44 25.94 23.04
CA GLU A 284 -0.11 24.77 23.74
C GLU A 284 0.88 23.60 23.83
N VAL A 285 1.90 23.55 22.96
CA VAL A 285 2.93 22.49 22.97
C VAL A 285 3.88 22.70 24.14
N GLU A 286 4.30 21.59 24.76
CA GLU A 286 5.28 21.64 25.85
C GLU A 286 6.64 22.13 25.34
N PRO A 287 7.24 23.15 25.98
CA PRO A 287 8.56 23.65 25.61
C PRO A 287 9.67 22.60 25.80
N ASP A 288 10.70 22.68 24.96
CA ASP A 288 11.86 21.78 24.96
C ASP A 288 11.40 20.30 24.98
N SER A 289 10.46 19.96 24.08
CA SER A 289 9.93 18.59 23.91
C SER A 289 10.13 18.06 22.49
N PRO A 290 10.16 16.72 22.28
CA PRO A 290 10.20 16.14 20.92
C PRO A 290 9.04 16.62 20.03
N LEU A 291 7.87 16.85 20.62
CA LEU A 291 6.70 17.34 19.89
C LEU A 291 6.89 18.79 19.42
N GLU A 292 7.51 19.65 20.23
CA GLU A 292 7.82 21.04 19.83
C GLU A 292 8.80 21.06 18.64
N VAL A 293 9.85 20.24 18.67
CA VAL A 293 10.79 20.09 17.56
C VAL A 293 10.06 19.71 16.27
N GLN A 294 9.19 18.70 16.33
CA GLN A 294 8.37 18.27 15.20
C GLN A 294 7.48 19.41 14.68
N MET A 295 6.89 20.22 15.58
CA MET A 295 6.05 21.36 15.17
C MET A 295 6.85 22.49 14.52
N TYR A 296 8.07 22.79 14.99
CA TYR A 296 8.96 23.72 14.28
C TYR A 296 9.33 23.19 12.90
N MET A 297 9.70 21.91 12.75
CA MET A 297 10.03 21.33 11.44
C MET A 297 8.85 21.40 10.47
N ASN A 298 7.65 21.09 10.95
CA ASN A 298 6.42 21.21 10.17
C ASN A 298 6.11 22.66 9.77
N TYR A 299 6.27 23.62 10.69
CA TYR A 299 6.07 25.03 10.40
C TYR A 299 7.12 25.56 9.41
N GLY A 300 8.38 25.18 9.55
CA GLY A 300 9.44 25.47 8.58
C GLY A 300 9.06 24.97 7.18
N SER A 301 8.56 23.74 7.07
CA SER A 301 8.10 23.16 5.82
C SER A 301 6.89 23.92 5.22
N HIS A 302 5.93 24.31 6.06
CA HIS A 302 4.80 25.14 5.65
C HIS A 302 5.25 26.52 5.11
N LEU A 303 6.25 27.14 5.74
CA LEU A 303 6.83 28.39 5.28
C LEU A 303 7.53 28.23 3.93
N LEU A 304 8.22 27.10 3.69
CA LEU A 304 8.81 26.78 2.38
C LEU A 304 7.75 26.64 1.30
N GLY A 305 6.66 25.90 1.56
CA GLY A 305 5.53 25.78 0.64
C GLY A 305 4.86 27.12 0.30
N ASN A 306 5.07 28.14 1.14
CA ASN A 306 4.61 29.51 0.94
C ASN A 306 5.70 30.48 0.43
N SER A 307 6.82 29.96 -0.07
CA SER A 307 7.94 30.74 -0.61
C SER A 307 8.60 31.69 0.41
N LYS A 308 8.48 31.41 1.71
CA LYS A 308 9.07 32.20 2.81
C LYS A 308 10.41 31.61 3.27
N LYS A 309 11.35 31.36 2.33
CA LYS A 309 12.63 30.66 2.58
C LYS A 309 13.39 31.19 3.80
N SER A 310 13.64 32.50 3.89
CA SER A 310 14.42 33.08 5.00
C SER A 310 13.76 32.89 6.38
N LYS A 311 12.41 32.86 6.44
CA LYS A 311 11.71 32.56 7.70
C LYS A 311 11.80 31.08 8.04
N ALA A 312 11.64 30.21 7.04
CA ALA A 312 11.77 28.77 7.22
C ALA A 312 13.14 28.39 7.80
N GLU A 313 14.22 28.98 7.28
CA GLU A 313 15.58 28.76 7.80
C GLU A 313 15.67 29.06 9.30
N LYS A 314 15.18 30.22 9.74
CA LYS A 314 15.17 30.59 11.17
C LYS A 314 14.37 29.62 12.03
N ILE A 315 13.27 29.10 11.50
CA ILE A 315 12.45 28.12 12.21
C ILE A 315 13.15 26.76 12.31
N PHE A 316 13.83 26.32 11.25
CA PHE A 316 14.65 25.10 11.31
C PHE A 316 15.86 25.27 12.24
N GLU A 317 16.46 26.46 12.34
CA GLU A 317 17.49 26.74 13.35
C GLU A 317 16.93 26.60 14.76
N LYS A 318 15.76 27.17 15.03
CA LYS A 318 15.08 27.02 16.32
C LYS A 318 14.75 25.55 16.63
N ALA A 319 14.32 24.78 15.62
CA ALA A 319 14.10 23.35 15.76
C ALA A 319 15.40 22.61 16.14
N ALA A 320 16.51 22.93 15.45
CA ALA A 320 17.82 22.36 15.72
C ALA A 320 18.33 22.70 17.14
N GLU A 321 18.18 23.95 17.57
CA GLU A 321 18.54 24.39 18.93
C GLU A 321 17.73 23.64 19.99
N THR A 322 16.42 23.50 19.78
CA THR A 322 15.51 22.78 20.70
C THR A 322 15.87 21.29 20.75
N ALA A 323 16.04 20.66 19.59
CA ALA A 323 16.45 19.26 19.49
C ALA A 323 17.79 18.98 20.18
N GLN A 324 18.75 19.91 20.03
CA GLN A 324 20.06 19.78 20.66
C GLN A 324 19.98 19.83 22.20
N LYS A 325 19.14 20.71 22.76
CA LYS A 325 18.95 20.79 24.22
C LYS A 325 18.42 19.50 24.83
N ILE A 326 17.54 18.80 24.11
CA ILE A 326 16.90 17.57 24.58
C ILE A 326 17.66 16.30 24.17
N GLY A 327 18.80 16.42 23.49
CA GLY A 327 19.64 15.29 23.08
C GLY A 327 19.18 14.56 21.81
N GLU A 328 18.22 15.11 21.06
CA GLU A 328 17.69 14.55 19.80
C GLU A 328 18.61 14.89 18.60
N TYR A 329 19.88 14.47 18.68
CA TYR A 329 20.92 14.85 17.72
C TYR A 329 20.62 14.49 16.25
N ALA A 330 19.89 13.39 16.01
CA ALA A 330 19.46 13.03 14.67
C ALA A 330 18.54 14.10 14.05
N MET A 331 17.64 14.69 14.85
CA MET A 331 16.76 15.78 14.40
C MET A 331 17.54 17.09 14.16
N VAL A 332 18.61 17.33 14.93
CA VAL A 332 19.53 18.46 14.71
C VAL A 332 20.19 18.35 13.34
N ILE A 333 20.74 17.17 13.00
CA ILE A 333 21.33 16.90 11.68
C ILE A 333 20.30 17.12 10.58
N GLU A 334 19.07 16.64 10.76
CA GLU A 334 18.02 16.80 9.75
C GLU A 334 17.67 18.28 9.51
N CYS A 335 17.53 19.08 10.57
CA CYS A 335 17.28 20.51 10.46
C CYS A 335 18.40 21.26 9.74
N TYR A 336 19.67 21.02 10.14
CA TYR A 336 20.82 21.64 9.47
C TYR A 336 21.01 21.15 8.04
N ARG A 337 20.70 19.88 7.75
CA ARG A 337 20.70 19.34 6.39
C ARG A 337 19.68 20.05 5.53
N ILE A 338 18.44 20.23 6.01
CA ILE A 338 17.40 20.97 5.27
C ILE A 338 17.89 22.40 4.97
N ILE A 339 18.43 23.12 5.96
CA ILE A 339 18.94 24.48 5.76
C ILE A 339 20.08 24.51 4.73
N GLY A 340 21.02 23.57 4.82
CA GLY A 340 22.13 23.49 3.88
C GLY A 340 21.66 23.20 2.46
N THR A 341 20.74 22.24 2.26
CA THR A 341 20.14 21.94 0.96
C THR A 341 19.38 23.14 0.38
N LEU A 342 18.64 23.90 1.20
CA LEU A 342 18.00 25.13 0.75
C LEU A 342 18.99 26.16 0.21
N ASN A 343 20.24 26.11 0.64
CA ASN A 343 21.32 27.01 0.25
C ASN A 343 22.29 26.39 -0.76
N ASP A 344 21.95 25.27 -1.39
CA ASP A 344 22.76 24.66 -2.45
C ASP A 344 22.61 25.41 -3.78
N THR A 345 23.13 26.63 -3.81
CA THR A 345 23.24 27.45 -5.02
C THR A 345 24.64 28.04 -5.12
N VAL A 346 25.05 28.50 -6.30
CA VAL A 346 26.36 29.14 -6.51
C VAL A 346 26.57 30.32 -5.54
N LEU A 347 25.52 31.12 -5.30
CA LEU A 347 25.59 32.32 -4.47
C LEU A 347 25.62 32.03 -2.96
N THR A 348 25.13 30.85 -2.54
CA THR A 348 25.01 30.50 -1.11
C THR A 348 25.77 29.23 -0.73
N LYS A 349 26.69 28.77 -1.58
CA LYS A 349 27.52 27.58 -1.37
C LYS A 349 28.23 27.59 -0.01
N ASP A 350 28.83 28.70 0.39
CA ASP A 350 29.52 28.80 1.69
C ASP A 350 28.57 28.64 2.87
N LYS A 351 27.33 29.13 2.74
CA LYS A 351 26.31 28.94 3.76
C LYS A 351 25.90 27.47 3.85
N MET A 352 25.70 26.80 2.70
CA MET A 352 25.41 25.37 2.66
C MET A 352 26.53 24.56 3.35
N ILE A 353 27.80 24.81 2.99
CA ILE A 353 28.95 24.14 3.58
C ILE A 353 28.95 24.31 5.10
N ARG A 354 28.75 25.53 5.61
CA ARG A 354 28.73 25.78 7.07
C ARG A 354 27.68 24.96 7.81
N TYR A 355 26.45 24.84 7.28
CA TYR A 355 25.44 24.00 7.96
C TYR A 355 25.73 22.51 7.84
N PHE A 356 26.32 22.07 6.74
CA PHE A 356 26.71 20.68 6.58
C PHE A 356 27.90 20.33 7.50
N GLU A 357 28.86 21.24 7.68
CA GLU A 357 29.93 21.09 8.68
C GLU A 357 29.36 21.04 10.10
N LYS A 358 28.33 21.84 10.44
CA LYS A 358 27.62 21.71 11.72
C LYS A 358 27.04 20.30 11.92
N CYS A 359 26.53 19.64 10.88
CA CYS A 359 26.07 18.25 11.01
C CYS A 359 27.22 17.30 11.37
N LEU A 360 28.43 17.51 10.84
CA LEU A 360 29.61 16.71 11.21
C LEU A 360 29.98 16.90 12.68
N ASP A 361 29.87 18.13 13.19
CA ASP A 361 30.15 18.41 14.60
C ASP A 361 29.13 17.74 15.53
N ILE A 362 27.85 17.73 15.15
CA ILE A 362 26.82 16.99 15.89
C ILE A 362 27.04 15.48 15.83
N ALA A 363 27.47 14.94 14.69
CA ALA A 363 27.73 13.52 14.53
C ALA A 363 28.75 12.96 15.53
N LYS A 364 29.73 13.78 15.95
CA LYS A 364 30.73 13.41 16.96
C LYS A 364 30.12 13.15 18.34
N LEU A 365 28.94 13.70 18.61
CA LEU A 365 28.20 13.54 19.87
C LEU A 365 27.24 12.34 19.85
N MET A 366 27.12 11.65 18.72
CA MET A 366 26.12 10.60 18.51
C MET A 366 26.67 9.19 18.71
N ASP A 367 25.86 8.34 19.32
CA ASP A 367 26.10 6.91 19.34
C ASP A 367 26.14 6.31 17.92
N PRO A 368 26.91 5.23 17.69
CA PRO A 368 27.03 4.61 16.37
C PRO A 368 25.69 4.25 15.71
N SER A 369 24.75 3.68 16.48
CA SER A 369 23.44 3.28 15.98
C SER A 369 22.60 4.48 15.51
N VAL A 370 22.70 5.61 16.20
CA VAL A 370 22.00 6.85 15.83
C VAL A 370 22.65 7.46 14.59
N ARG A 371 23.99 7.42 14.48
CA ARG A 371 24.70 7.85 13.26
C ARG A 371 24.27 7.05 12.05
N ASP A 372 24.14 5.73 12.18
CA ASP A 372 23.75 4.84 11.09
C ASP A 372 22.36 5.14 10.51
N GLN A 373 21.43 5.56 11.37
CA GLN A 373 20.05 5.90 10.98
C GLN A 373 19.90 7.36 10.52
N SER A 374 20.93 8.18 10.68
CA SER A 374 20.89 9.59 10.33
C SER A 374 21.19 9.86 8.85
N SER A 375 20.91 11.08 8.41
CA SER A 375 21.26 11.56 7.08
C SER A 375 22.74 11.94 6.91
N LEU A 376 23.63 11.54 7.83
CA LEU A 376 25.04 11.94 7.82
C LEU A 376 25.79 11.48 6.56
N ARG A 377 25.55 10.25 6.09
CA ARG A 377 26.15 9.74 4.83
C ARG A 377 25.83 10.64 3.64
N PHE A 378 24.59 11.12 3.55
CA PHE A 378 24.17 12.08 2.51
C PHE A 378 24.90 13.42 2.66
N VAL A 379 24.93 13.99 3.87
CA VAL A 379 25.61 15.27 4.15
C VAL A 379 27.08 15.21 3.76
N ALA A 380 27.79 14.16 4.19
CA ALA A 380 29.20 13.99 3.89
C ALA A 380 29.44 13.77 2.39
N SER A 381 28.59 13.00 1.70
CA SER A 381 28.68 12.81 0.25
C SER A 381 28.55 14.14 -0.50
N MET A 382 27.62 15.00 -0.07
CA MET A 382 27.46 16.34 -0.63
C MET A 382 28.66 17.25 -0.34
N LEU A 383 29.21 17.23 0.89
CA LEU A 383 30.41 18.01 1.23
C LEU A 383 31.62 17.62 0.36
N ILE A 384 31.82 16.32 0.10
CA ILE A 384 32.88 15.84 -0.81
C ILE A 384 32.75 16.45 -2.21
N LEU A 385 31.52 16.61 -2.72
CA LEU A 385 31.30 17.30 -3.98
C LEU A 385 31.63 18.79 -3.88
N LYS A 386 31.23 19.47 -2.78
CA LYS A 386 31.35 20.92 -2.63
C LYS A 386 32.73 21.42 -2.21
N TYR A 387 33.58 20.58 -1.60
CA TYR A 387 34.99 20.86 -1.31
C TYR A 387 35.88 20.85 -2.55
N GLU A 388 35.43 21.42 -3.66
CA GLU A 388 36.16 21.52 -4.93
C GLU A 388 37.60 22.04 -4.72
N GLY A 389 38.59 21.28 -5.23
CA GLY A 389 40.01 21.61 -5.09
C GLY A 389 40.62 21.42 -3.68
N ASN A 390 39.82 21.23 -2.63
CA ASN A 390 40.33 21.04 -1.27
C ASN A 390 40.51 19.54 -0.97
N HIS A 391 41.64 18.99 -1.41
CA HIS A 391 41.97 17.57 -1.24
C HIS A 391 42.11 17.14 0.22
N ASP A 392 42.61 18.02 1.08
CA ASP A 392 42.80 17.72 2.51
C ASP A 392 41.47 17.53 3.22
N LYS A 393 40.52 18.48 3.06
CA LYS A 393 39.17 18.34 3.65
C LYS A 393 38.45 17.10 3.15
N LYS A 394 38.60 16.75 1.87
CA LYS A 394 37.99 15.52 1.32
C LYS A 394 38.59 14.27 1.94
N THR A 395 39.91 14.23 2.10
CA THR A 395 40.62 13.07 2.65
C THR A 395 40.29 12.85 4.12
N ILE A 396 40.25 13.95 4.91
CA ILE A 396 39.86 13.92 6.32
C ILE A 396 38.42 13.41 6.47
N LEU A 397 37.48 13.99 5.70
CA LEU A 397 36.07 13.60 5.77
C LEU A 397 35.86 12.14 5.33
N ASP A 398 36.53 11.68 4.26
CA ASP A 398 36.44 10.29 3.81
C ASP A 398 36.95 9.31 4.87
N SER A 399 38.05 9.63 5.55
CA SER A 399 38.61 8.82 6.63
C SER A 399 37.67 8.76 7.84
N GLU A 400 37.08 9.90 8.21
CA GLU A 400 36.12 9.99 9.32
C GLU A 400 34.85 9.17 9.02
N MET A 401 34.30 9.28 7.81
CA MET A 401 33.11 8.51 7.43
C MET A 401 33.38 7.02 7.30
N LYS A 402 34.56 6.61 6.84
CA LYS A 402 34.99 5.20 6.86
C LYS A 402 35.07 4.64 8.27
N ALA A 403 35.57 5.42 9.22
CA ALA A 403 35.60 5.01 10.62
C ALA A 403 34.18 4.84 11.21
N TYR A 404 33.19 5.57 10.69
CA TYR A 404 31.81 5.49 11.18
C TYR A 404 31.00 4.38 10.51
N PHE A 405 31.21 4.15 9.22
CA PHE A 405 30.28 3.40 8.37
C PHE A 405 30.92 2.32 7.51
N GLY A 406 32.25 2.20 7.50
CA GLY A 406 33.00 1.32 6.61
C GLY A 406 33.28 1.94 5.23
N ASP A 407 33.91 1.15 4.35
CA ASP A 407 34.37 1.62 3.03
C ASP A 407 33.24 2.04 2.08
N ASP A 408 32.07 1.41 2.21
CA ASP A 408 30.89 1.65 1.37
C ASP A 408 29.95 2.73 1.95
N TRP A 409 30.50 3.74 2.61
CA TRP A 409 29.70 4.77 3.28
C TRP A 409 29.00 5.75 2.34
N ARG A 410 29.51 5.91 1.12
CA ARG A 410 29.04 6.93 0.17
C ARG A 410 27.68 6.54 -0.41
N VAL A 411 26.80 7.54 -0.53
CA VAL A 411 25.47 7.37 -1.14
C VAL A 411 25.38 8.17 -2.43
N SER A 412 24.52 7.73 -3.35
CA SER A 412 24.25 8.46 -4.58
C SER A 412 23.63 9.81 -4.25
N VAL A 413 24.26 10.88 -4.72
CA VAL A 413 23.77 12.25 -4.64
C VAL A 413 23.85 12.86 -6.03
N GLU A 414 22.74 13.42 -6.51
CA GLU A 414 22.71 14.02 -7.84
C GLU A 414 23.67 15.23 -7.89
N ARG A 415 24.52 15.30 -8.92
CA ARG A 415 25.25 16.53 -9.20
C ARG A 415 24.23 17.58 -9.67
N PRO A 416 24.19 18.79 -9.09
CA PRO A 416 23.33 19.84 -9.61
C PRO A 416 23.64 20.02 -11.10
N LYS A 417 22.60 19.98 -11.95
CA LYS A 417 22.75 20.41 -13.34
C LYS A 417 23.25 21.86 -13.29
N ALA A 418 24.43 22.11 -13.83
CA ALA A 418 24.92 23.47 -14.00
C ALA A 418 23.86 24.23 -14.81
N GLY A 419 23.18 25.17 -14.16
CA GLY A 419 22.26 26.12 -14.78
C GLY A 419 23.02 27.31 -15.32
#